data_AF-A0A1G0ZIV0-F1
#
_entry.id   AF-A0A1G0ZIV0-F1
#
_cell.length_a   1.000
_cell.length_b   1.000
_cell.length_c   1.000
_cell.angle_alpha   90.00
_cell.angle_beta   90.00
_cell.angle_gamma   90.00
#
_symmetry.space_group_name_H-M   'P 1'
#
loop_
_entity.id
_entity.type
_entity.pdbx_description
1 polymer ?
#
loop_
_entity_poly.entity_id
_entity_poly.type
_entity_poly.pdbx_seq_one_letter_code
_entity_poly.pdbx_strand_id
1 'polypeptide(L)'
;MKLKLKRLSLDERIMEFDDWVTPSIGDIKDTEKFTSERSSIELALQTLGSKTNNFAKLDDMRPERLAESIIEHLTGKSPEDQINLLRGVFSLFFLVTGKSDNNCKCQFPIFLRDNLRVDGFLRVVKSNGESKLLKAEIPRILDDEFLSKHICALAIFPEFQLLLLSQYVCFLLDDPAYLKSFWAVGNTFFRMKGLGLNDEFLMPLVVYRVRGSVSASGGHEPEKMLRDRMEEWGLLPEIDFNTSDVVVGEQREKKKTKTRAYDFVLPFNVAGWEKRIFIQCQFYAGDSGSVSHKNVDQTRASRTFTLSKFKQAQFVEYLDGAGYFGSLNGDLRSILSMKDTREFFQVRTSVVKLRAILQEIGFLTPLEIIHAWSLSNGNEQQTRLLLRTEGYEEKEISRVFLECSSRGILKISNDKAEVSEKSMEIARRYLLLDFIARIGKSFAKPRTKGTIIVPGFGTNFGVSLSDVADSIIPRSGIFGLSWAKNGLILKDIEFLVQQGWIIQQ
;
A
#
# COMPACT_ATOMS: atom_id res chain seq x y z
N MET A 1 26.67 -7.47 11.24
CA MET A 1 27.66 -7.37 10.16
C MET A 1 27.22 -6.26 9.22
N LYS A 2 28.09 -5.34 8.77
CA LYS A 2 27.65 -4.34 7.79
C LYS A 2 27.53 -4.93 6.39
N LEU A 3 26.39 -4.69 5.77
CA LEU A 3 26.13 -4.89 4.35
C LEU A 3 26.88 -3.83 3.56
N LYS A 4 27.47 -4.22 2.43
CA LYS A 4 28.22 -3.32 1.54
C LYS A 4 27.62 -3.38 0.15
N LEU A 5 26.75 -2.42 -0.18
CA LEU A 5 26.16 -2.38 -1.51
C LEU A 5 27.23 -2.21 -2.59
N LYS A 6 27.06 -2.95 -3.68
CA LYS A 6 27.88 -2.78 -4.88
C LYS A 6 27.45 -1.50 -5.58
N ARG A 7 28.41 -0.67 -6.00
CA ARG A 7 28.11 0.48 -6.85
C ARG A 7 27.83 -0.03 -8.27
N LEU A 8 26.56 -0.08 -8.63
CA LEU A 8 26.09 -0.47 -9.96
C LEU A 8 26.06 0.73 -10.92
N SER A 9 26.34 0.49 -12.19
CA SER A 9 26.07 1.44 -13.28
C SER A 9 24.56 1.65 -13.44
N LEU A 10 24.15 2.71 -14.15
CA LEU A 10 22.72 2.96 -14.40
C LEU A 10 22.05 1.78 -15.11
N ASP A 11 22.71 1.19 -16.11
CA ASP A 11 22.14 0.04 -16.82
C ASP A 11 22.06 -1.21 -15.94
N GLU A 12 23.06 -1.48 -15.09
CA GLU A 12 22.97 -2.57 -14.11
C GLU A 12 21.84 -2.35 -13.09
N ARG A 13 21.58 -1.10 -12.69
CA ARG A 13 20.47 -0.75 -11.79
C ARG A 13 19.11 -0.97 -12.44
N ILE A 14 18.97 -0.66 -13.73
CA ILE A 14 17.75 -0.93 -14.48
C ILE A 14 17.54 -2.44 -14.67
N MET A 15 18.59 -3.17 -15.06
CA MET A 15 18.52 -4.62 -15.16
C MET A 15 18.16 -5.28 -13.82
N GLU A 16 18.72 -4.78 -12.72
CA GLU A 16 18.36 -5.23 -11.39
C GLU A 16 16.89 -4.96 -11.09
N PHE A 17 16.39 -3.75 -11.40
CA PHE A 17 14.97 -3.44 -11.22
C PHE A 17 14.10 -4.46 -11.98
N ASP A 18 14.42 -4.72 -13.24
CA ASP A 18 13.64 -5.60 -14.10
C ASP A 18 13.63 -7.07 -13.60
N ASP A 19 14.76 -7.56 -13.09
CA ASP A 19 14.88 -8.94 -12.59
C ASP A 19 14.18 -9.16 -11.25
N TRP A 20 14.09 -8.11 -10.42
CA TRP A 20 13.56 -8.20 -9.05
C TRP A 20 12.18 -7.55 -8.89
N VAL A 21 11.58 -7.09 -9.99
CA VAL A 21 10.23 -6.50 -9.98
C VAL A 21 9.22 -7.48 -9.41
N THR A 22 8.39 -6.98 -8.52
CA THR A 22 7.24 -7.71 -8.02
C THR A 22 6.16 -7.69 -9.11
N PRO A 23 5.85 -8.84 -9.77
CA PRO A 23 5.01 -8.84 -10.97
C PRO A 23 3.55 -8.42 -10.67
N SER A 24 3.08 -8.75 -9.47
CA SER A 24 1.80 -8.30 -8.92
C SER A 24 2.02 -7.89 -7.48
N ILE A 25 1.66 -6.65 -7.15
CA ILE A 25 1.72 -6.11 -5.78
C ILE A 25 0.55 -6.67 -4.93
N GLY A 26 -0.47 -7.26 -5.56
CA GLY A 26 -1.61 -7.95 -4.97
C GLY A 26 -2.69 -8.26 -6.02
N ASP A 27 -3.51 -9.30 -5.84
CA ASP A 27 -4.70 -9.49 -6.69
C ASP A 27 -5.82 -8.58 -6.17
N ILE A 28 -6.44 -7.81 -7.06
CA ILE A 28 -7.60 -6.96 -6.72
C ILE A 28 -8.67 -7.79 -5.99
N LYS A 29 -8.84 -9.06 -6.36
CA LYS A 29 -9.83 -9.98 -5.76
C LYS A 29 -9.58 -10.24 -4.28
N ASP A 30 -8.33 -10.19 -3.84
CA ASP A 30 -7.96 -10.48 -2.46
C ASP A 30 -8.09 -9.25 -1.56
N THR A 31 -8.44 -8.10 -2.13
CA THR A 31 -8.59 -6.85 -1.36
C THR A 31 -9.92 -6.80 -0.61
N GLU A 32 -9.91 -6.21 0.59
CA GLU A 32 -11.13 -5.87 1.35
C GLU A 32 -12.06 -4.96 0.52
N LYS A 33 -11.48 -4.10 -0.33
CA LYS A 33 -12.24 -3.22 -1.22
C LYS A 33 -13.02 -4.02 -2.27
N PHE A 34 -12.44 -5.06 -2.86
CA PHE A 34 -13.18 -5.95 -3.76
C PHE A 34 -14.29 -6.69 -3.03
N THR A 35 -14.00 -7.25 -1.85
CA THR A 35 -14.98 -8.00 -1.07
C THR A 35 -16.17 -7.14 -0.67
N SER A 36 -15.91 -5.92 -0.17
CA SER A 36 -16.95 -4.96 0.20
C SER A 36 -17.76 -4.47 -0.99
N GLU A 37 -17.10 -4.12 -2.11
CA GLU A 37 -17.79 -3.63 -3.31
C GLU A 37 -18.67 -4.73 -3.95
N ARG A 38 -18.17 -5.98 -4.01
CA ARG A 38 -18.95 -7.14 -4.46
C ARG A 38 -20.20 -7.33 -3.61
N SER A 39 -20.03 -7.35 -2.28
CA SER A 39 -21.14 -7.54 -1.35
C SER A 39 -22.19 -6.42 -1.46
N SER A 40 -21.73 -5.19 -1.68
CA SER A 40 -22.59 -4.02 -1.87
C SER A 40 -23.40 -4.10 -3.18
N ILE A 41 -22.76 -4.47 -4.29
CA ILE A 41 -23.42 -4.67 -5.60
C ILE A 41 -24.41 -5.84 -5.54
N GLU A 42 -24.02 -6.94 -4.91
CA GLU A 42 -24.89 -8.09 -4.73
C GLU A 42 -26.15 -7.70 -3.94
N LEU A 43 -25.98 -7.00 -2.81
CA LEU A 43 -27.09 -6.54 -1.99
C LEU A 43 -28.02 -5.61 -2.78
N ALA A 44 -27.48 -4.70 -3.59
CA ALA A 44 -28.26 -3.81 -4.44
C ALA A 44 -29.07 -4.58 -5.50
N LEU A 45 -28.46 -5.57 -6.17
CA LEU A 45 -29.13 -6.42 -7.14
C LEU A 45 -30.25 -7.26 -6.50
N GLN A 46 -29.99 -7.84 -5.33
CA GLN A 46 -31.00 -8.59 -4.58
C GLN A 46 -32.17 -7.71 -4.15
N THR A 47 -31.87 -6.51 -3.67
CA THR A 47 -32.85 -5.51 -3.23
C THR A 47 -33.78 -5.10 -4.38
N LEU A 48 -33.22 -4.74 -5.53
CA LEU A 48 -34.00 -4.32 -6.69
C LEU A 48 -34.70 -5.50 -7.37
N GLY A 49 -34.13 -6.70 -7.28
CA GLY A 49 -34.73 -7.92 -7.83
C GLY A 49 -36.05 -8.31 -7.17
N SER A 50 -36.18 -8.11 -5.86
CA SER A 50 -37.39 -8.50 -5.11
C SER A 50 -38.67 -7.81 -5.62
N LYS A 51 -38.55 -6.59 -6.17
CA LYS A 51 -39.67 -5.78 -6.68
C LYS A 51 -39.80 -5.77 -8.20
N THR A 52 -38.76 -6.20 -8.90
CA THR A 52 -38.73 -6.28 -10.37
C THR A 52 -38.92 -7.71 -10.88
N ASN A 53 -39.42 -8.60 -10.02
CA ASN A 53 -39.54 -10.03 -10.30
C ASN A 53 -38.23 -10.61 -10.85
N ASN A 54 -37.14 -10.37 -10.14
CA ASN A 54 -35.78 -10.75 -10.53
C ASN A 54 -35.41 -10.24 -11.94
N PHE A 55 -35.75 -8.99 -12.25
CA PHE A 55 -35.47 -8.35 -13.53
C PHE A 55 -36.09 -9.10 -14.72
N ALA A 56 -37.29 -9.68 -14.55
CA ALA A 56 -37.91 -10.51 -15.58
C ALA A 56 -38.23 -9.74 -16.87
N LYS A 57 -38.64 -8.46 -16.76
CA LYS A 57 -39.02 -7.63 -17.91
C LYS A 57 -38.31 -6.28 -17.89
N LEU A 58 -38.05 -5.73 -19.07
CA LEU A 58 -37.43 -4.41 -19.22
C LEU A 58 -38.34 -3.29 -18.69
N ASP A 59 -39.66 -3.41 -18.86
CA ASP A 59 -40.64 -2.42 -18.40
C ASP A 59 -40.67 -2.25 -16.87
N ASP A 60 -40.11 -3.19 -16.12
CA ASP A 60 -40.01 -3.11 -14.66
C ASP A 60 -38.87 -2.17 -14.21
N MET A 61 -37.98 -1.75 -15.12
CA MET A 61 -36.81 -0.91 -14.82
C MET A 61 -37.11 0.60 -14.81
N ARG A 62 -38.37 1.02 -14.77
CA ARG A 62 -38.71 2.45 -14.80
C ARG A 62 -38.12 3.17 -13.58
N PRO A 63 -37.44 4.32 -13.76
CA PRO A 63 -36.79 5.04 -12.66
C PRO A 63 -37.67 5.30 -11.44
N GLU A 64 -38.93 5.65 -11.64
CA GLU A 64 -39.88 5.93 -10.56
C GLU A 64 -40.17 4.67 -9.73
N ARG A 65 -40.40 3.53 -10.40
CA ARG A 65 -40.62 2.24 -9.74
C ARG A 65 -39.37 1.76 -9.00
N LEU A 66 -38.19 2.02 -9.56
CA LEU A 66 -36.92 1.72 -8.89
C LEU A 66 -36.76 2.57 -7.63
N ALA A 67 -37.08 3.86 -7.69
CA ALA A 67 -37.03 4.76 -6.53
C ALA A 67 -38.01 4.33 -5.42
N GLU A 68 -39.25 3.99 -5.78
CA GLU A 68 -40.25 3.43 -4.83
C GLU A 68 -39.70 2.16 -4.17
N SER A 69 -39.21 1.22 -4.97
CA SER A 69 -38.62 -0.03 -4.48
C SER A 69 -37.46 0.21 -3.51
N ILE A 70 -36.58 1.17 -3.81
CA ILE A 70 -35.45 1.50 -2.94
C ILE A 70 -35.96 2.04 -1.60
N ILE A 71 -36.90 2.98 -1.59
CA ILE A 71 -37.44 3.60 -0.36
C ILE A 71 -38.10 2.56 0.54
N GLU A 72 -38.87 1.63 -0.03
CA GLU A 72 -39.47 0.54 0.74
C GLU A 72 -38.40 -0.28 1.48
N HIS A 73 -37.26 -0.55 0.85
CA HIS A 73 -36.16 -1.29 1.48
C HIS A 73 -35.33 -0.46 2.47
N LEU A 74 -35.42 0.88 2.44
CA LEU A 74 -34.83 1.73 3.48
C LEU A 74 -35.65 1.72 4.77
N THR A 75 -36.94 1.40 4.70
CA THR A 75 -37.85 1.44 5.85
C THR A 75 -37.43 0.42 6.91
N GLY A 76 -37.33 0.86 8.17
CA GLY A 76 -36.98 0.00 9.30
C GLY A 76 -35.48 -0.31 9.45
N LYS A 77 -34.62 0.21 8.57
CA LYS A 77 -33.15 0.10 8.69
C LYS A 77 -32.56 1.20 9.56
N SER A 78 -31.38 0.96 10.12
CA SER A 78 -30.61 1.99 10.80
C SER A 78 -30.19 3.09 9.80
N PRO A 79 -29.95 4.35 10.24
CA PRO A 79 -29.50 5.41 9.34
C PRO A 79 -28.24 5.07 8.56
N GLU A 80 -27.31 4.35 9.18
CA GLU A 80 -26.06 3.89 8.56
C GLU A 80 -26.33 2.84 7.47
N ASP A 81 -27.19 1.85 7.75
CA ASP A 81 -27.59 0.84 6.76
C ASP A 81 -28.36 1.44 5.59
N GLN A 82 -29.18 2.46 5.83
CA GLN A 82 -29.90 3.18 4.77
C GLN A 82 -28.92 3.87 3.82
N ILE A 83 -27.93 4.57 4.37
CA ILE A 83 -26.89 5.24 3.58
C ILE A 83 -26.08 4.22 2.79
N ASN A 84 -25.65 3.13 3.44
CA ASN A 84 -24.86 2.07 2.80
C ASN A 84 -25.63 1.38 1.66
N LEU A 85 -26.93 1.13 1.84
CA LEU A 85 -27.79 0.57 0.79
C LEU A 85 -27.92 1.52 -0.40
N LEU A 86 -28.19 2.81 -0.17
CA LEU A 86 -28.27 3.81 -1.25
C LEU A 86 -26.98 3.91 -2.03
N ARG A 87 -25.84 3.95 -1.34
CA ARG A 87 -24.52 4.01 -2.00
C ARG A 87 -24.23 2.76 -2.80
N GLY A 88 -24.62 1.58 -2.32
CA GLY A 88 -24.51 0.33 -3.08
C GLY A 88 -25.35 0.35 -4.36
N VAL A 89 -26.59 0.85 -4.27
CA VAL A 89 -27.47 1.04 -5.44
C VAL A 89 -26.89 2.06 -6.43
N PHE A 90 -26.36 3.18 -5.95
CA PHE A 90 -25.71 4.16 -6.82
C PHE A 90 -24.46 3.58 -7.49
N SER A 91 -23.66 2.78 -6.77
CA SER A 91 -22.50 2.10 -7.35
C SER A 91 -22.91 1.10 -8.44
N LEU A 92 -24.01 0.37 -8.24
CA LEU A 92 -24.59 -0.49 -9.28
C LEU A 92 -25.03 0.33 -10.51
N PHE A 93 -25.69 1.49 -10.32
CA PHE A 93 -26.04 2.36 -11.44
C PHE A 93 -24.82 2.91 -12.17
N PHE A 94 -23.77 3.31 -11.46
CA PHE A 94 -22.50 3.72 -12.08
C PHE A 94 -21.88 2.59 -12.91
N LEU A 95 -21.90 1.36 -12.40
CA LEU A 95 -21.39 0.18 -13.09
C LEU A 95 -22.13 -0.05 -14.42
N VAL A 96 -23.47 -0.03 -14.43
CA VAL A 96 -24.26 -0.37 -15.62
C VAL A 96 -24.36 0.76 -16.65
N THR A 97 -24.03 2.00 -16.24
CA THR A 97 -24.05 3.18 -17.12
C THR A 97 -22.67 3.64 -17.56
N GLY A 98 -21.60 3.17 -16.91
CA GLY A 98 -20.25 3.69 -17.10
C GLY A 98 -20.03 5.10 -16.51
N LYS A 99 -21.04 5.66 -15.83
CA LYS A 99 -20.92 6.94 -15.10
C LYS A 99 -20.04 6.75 -13.84
N SER A 100 -19.59 7.85 -13.25
CA SER A 100 -18.86 7.84 -11.98
C SER A 100 -19.34 8.97 -11.08
N ASP A 101 -19.18 8.80 -9.76
CA ASP A 101 -19.49 9.85 -8.78
C ASP A 101 -18.77 11.17 -9.13
N ASN A 102 -17.49 11.11 -9.50
CA ASN A 102 -16.71 12.29 -9.89
C ASN A 102 -17.33 13.09 -11.03
N ASN A 103 -18.03 12.42 -11.96
CA ASN A 103 -18.75 13.09 -13.02
C ASN A 103 -20.13 13.56 -12.54
N CYS A 104 -20.91 12.64 -11.95
CA CYS A 104 -22.28 12.88 -11.54
C CYS A 104 -22.43 13.97 -10.48
N LYS A 105 -21.48 14.09 -9.56
CA LYS A 105 -21.54 15.09 -8.47
C LYS A 105 -21.57 16.53 -8.95
N CYS A 106 -21.01 16.80 -10.13
CA CYS A 106 -21.04 18.10 -10.77
C CYS A 106 -22.20 18.25 -11.76
N GLN A 107 -22.59 17.16 -12.42
CA GLN A 107 -23.63 17.16 -13.46
C GLN A 107 -25.05 17.16 -12.90
N PHE A 108 -25.31 16.45 -11.79
CA PHE A 108 -26.65 16.36 -11.22
C PHE A 108 -27.21 17.72 -10.76
N PRO A 109 -26.44 18.59 -10.08
CA PRO A 109 -26.88 19.97 -9.83
C PRO A 109 -27.29 20.75 -11.07
N ILE A 110 -26.55 20.57 -12.18
CA ILE A 110 -26.82 21.22 -13.46
C ILE A 110 -28.13 20.67 -14.04
N PHE A 111 -28.32 19.35 -14.01
CA PHE A 111 -29.56 18.71 -14.44
C PHE A 111 -30.79 19.19 -13.65
N LEU A 112 -30.68 19.31 -12.32
CA LEU A 112 -31.73 19.86 -11.48
C LEU A 112 -32.11 21.29 -11.90
N ARG A 113 -31.12 22.15 -12.17
CA ARG A 113 -31.31 23.55 -12.54
C ARG A 113 -31.84 23.73 -13.97
N ASP A 114 -31.24 23.05 -14.95
CA ASP A 114 -31.42 23.37 -16.36
C ASP A 114 -32.50 22.49 -17.02
N ASN A 115 -32.56 21.21 -16.65
CA ASN A 115 -33.49 20.25 -17.24
C ASN A 115 -34.79 20.18 -16.45
N LEU A 116 -34.70 19.95 -15.14
CA LEU A 116 -35.88 19.86 -14.26
C LEU A 116 -36.38 21.22 -13.79
N ARG A 117 -35.55 22.27 -13.90
CA ARG A 117 -35.87 23.64 -13.48
C ARG A 117 -36.45 23.69 -12.06
N VAL A 118 -35.86 22.91 -11.16
CA VAL A 118 -36.34 22.86 -9.77
C VAL A 118 -36.07 24.21 -9.12
N ASP A 119 -37.12 24.75 -8.51
CA ASP A 119 -37.04 26.02 -7.82
C ASP A 119 -36.50 25.75 -6.40
N GLY A 120 -35.18 25.60 -6.31
CA GLY A 120 -34.41 25.37 -5.06
C GLY A 120 -34.24 23.91 -4.65
N PHE A 121 -33.31 23.69 -3.71
CA PHE A 121 -32.98 22.38 -3.14
C PHE A 121 -33.54 22.29 -1.72
N LEU A 122 -34.46 21.34 -1.50
CA LEU A 122 -35.12 21.16 -0.21
C LEU A 122 -34.16 20.55 0.81
N ARG A 123 -34.12 21.12 2.02
CA ARG A 123 -33.32 20.60 3.14
C ARG A 123 -34.16 20.44 4.39
N VAL A 124 -33.88 19.38 5.14
CA VAL A 124 -34.46 19.18 6.46
C VAL A 124 -33.68 20.01 7.47
N VAL A 125 -34.37 20.92 8.15
CA VAL A 125 -33.82 21.72 9.25
C VAL A 125 -34.61 21.46 10.52
N LYS A 126 -33.92 21.41 11.66
CA LYS A 126 -34.58 21.35 12.98
C LYS A 126 -34.82 22.76 13.48
N SER A 127 -36.07 23.09 13.79
CA SER A 127 -36.47 24.35 14.40
C SER A 127 -37.43 24.05 15.54
N ASN A 128 -37.08 24.44 16.77
CA ASN A 128 -37.86 24.19 17.98
C ASN A 128 -38.25 22.72 18.22
N GLY A 129 -37.35 21.78 17.88
CA GLY A 129 -37.59 20.34 18.03
C GLY A 129 -38.41 19.70 16.90
N GLU A 130 -39.04 20.50 16.04
CA GLU A 130 -39.74 20.02 14.84
C GLU A 130 -38.82 20.03 13.62
N SER A 131 -38.98 19.01 12.77
CA SER A 131 -38.32 18.99 11.46
C SER A 131 -39.16 19.77 10.46
N LYS A 132 -38.54 20.72 9.75
CA LYS A 132 -39.19 21.52 8.70
C LYS A 132 -38.38 21.45 7.41
N LEU A 133 -39.06 21.62 6.27
CA LEU A 133 -38.41 21.76 4.98
C LEU A 133 -38.03 23.23 4.74
N LEU A 134 -36.76 23.46 4.49
CA LEU A 134 -36.23 24.75 4.05
C LEU A 134 -35.80 24.62 2.59
N LYS A 135 -36.24 25.57 1.77
CA LYS A 135 -35.76 25.70 0.39
C LYS A 135 -34.47 26.50 0.37
N ALA A 136 -33.40 25.88 -0.12
CA ALA A 136 -32.07 26.48 -0.24
C ALA A 136 -31.62 26.55 -1.71
N GLU A 137 -30.47 27.20 -1.96
CA GLU A 137 -29.83 27.12 -3.27
C GLU A 137 -29.35 25.70 -3.58
N ILE A 138 -29.39 25.33 -4.87
CA ILE A 138 -28.87 24.05 -5.35
C ILE A 138 -27.34 24.03 -5.13
N PRO A 139 -26.80 23.05 -4.39
CA PRO A 139 -25.36 22.95 -4.18
C PRO A 139 -24.61 22.78 -5.50
N ARG A 140 -23.41 23.37 -5.60
CA ARG A 140 -22.56 23.22 -6.79
C ARG A 140 -22.03 21.78 -6.99
N ILE A 141 -21.93 21.03 -5.90
CA ILE A 141 -21.45 19.65 -5.86
C ILE A 141 -22.40 18.85 -4.98
N LEU A 142 -22.84 17.69 -5.47
CA LEU A 142 -23.67 16.71 -4.77
C LEU A 142 -23.04 15.32 -4.94
N ASP A 143 -22.05 14.98 -4.11
CA ASP A 143 -21.46 13.62 -4.11
C ASP A 143 -22.43 12.56 -3.57
N ASP A 144 -22.13 11.29 -3.85
CA ASP A 144 -22.94 10.14 -3.43
C ASP A 144 -23.21 10.12 -1.92
N GLU A 145 -22.20 10.42 -1.10
CA GLU A 145 -22.31 10.44 0.36
C GLU A 145 -23.27 11.53 0.85
N PHE A 146 -23.11 12.77 0.36
CA PHE A 146 -24.02 13.86 0.67
C PHE A 146 -25.44 13.51 0.25
N LEU A 147 -25.61 13.03 -0.98
CA LEU A 147 -26.93 12.75 -1.53
C LEU A 147 -27.63 11.60 -0.80
N SER A 148 -26.93 10.51 -0.47
CA SER A 148 -27.48 9.41 0.32
C SER A 148 -27.93 9.88 1.71
N LYS A 149 -27.09 10.63 2.43
CA LYS A 149 -27.46 11.22 3.73
C LYS A 149 -28.70 12.10 3.61
N HIS A 150 -28.77 12.90 2.56
CA HIS A 150 -29.86 13.84 2.33
C HIS A 150 -31.18 13.15 2.00
N ILE A 151 -31.15 12.11 1.16
CA ILE A 151 -32.32 11.29 0.86
C ILE A 151 -32.81 10.56 2.12
N CYS A 152 -31.93 10.02 2.95
CA CYS A 152 -32.32 9.40 4.22
C CYS A 152 -32.94 10.42 5.19
N ALA A 153 -32.38 11.63 5.28
CA ALA A 153 -32.94 12.70 6.13
C ALA A 153 -34.36 13.10 5.72
N LEU A 154 -34.68 13.02 4.43
CA LEU A 154 -36.01 13.29 3.89
C LEU A 154 -37.06 12.23 4.22
N ALA A 155 -36.72 11.12 4.90
CA ALA A 155 -37.70 10.07 5.26
C ALA A 155 -38.91 10.57 6.06
N ILE A 156 -38.77 11.68 6.80
CA ILE A 156 -39.87 12.34 7.53
C ILE A 156 -40.87 13.01 6.57
N PHE A 157 -40.46 13.23 5.32
CA PHE A 157 -41.23 13.84 4.24
C PHE A 157 -41.25 12.91 3.01
N PRO A 158 -42.03 11.81 3.03
CA PRO A 158 -41.91 10.71 2.06
C PRO A 158 -42.08 11.14 0.59
N GLU A 159 -42.97 12.09 0.31
CA GLU A 159 -43.18 12.61 -1.05
C GLU A 159 -41.91 13.26 -1.61
N PHE A 160 -41.19 14.03 -0.79
CA PHE A 160 -39.97 14.72 -1.19
C PHE A 160 -38.76 13.79 -1.21
N GLN A 161 -38.75 12.77 -0.35
CA GLN A 161 -37.77 11.68 -0.42
C GLN A 161 -37.88 10.95 -1.76
N LEU A 162 -39.10 10.53 -2.14
CA LEU A 162 -39.36 9.85 -3.40
C LEU A 162 -39.06 10.74 -4.59
N LEU A 163 -39.44 12.02 -4.54
CA LEU A 163 -39.15 12.97 -5.60
C LEU A 163 -37.65 13.09 -5.87
N LEU A 164 -36.84 13.35 -4.84
CA LEU A 164 -35.39 13.54 -5.01
C LEU A 164 -34.71 12.26 -5.51
N LEU A 165 -35.06 11.11 -4.93
CA LEU A 165 -34.49 9.84 -5.36
C LEU A 165 -34.88 9.53 -6.81
N SER A 166 -36.15 9.71 -7.20
CA SER A 166 -36.60 9.50 -8.57
C SER A 166 -35.86 10.41 -9.55
N GLN A 167 -35.70 11.69 -9.22
CA GLN A 167 -34.93 12.63 -10.06
C GLN A 167 -33.49 12.17 -10.26
N TYR A 168 -32.85 11.64 -9.21
CA TYR A 168 -31.49 11.14 -9.31
C TYR A 168 -31.40 9.83 -10.11
N VAL A 169 -32.32 8.88 -9.89
CA VAL A 169 -32.39 7.64 -10.67
C VAL A 169 -32.65 7.94 -12.15
N CYS A 170 -33.56 8.87 -12.46
CA CYS A 170 -33.80 9.34 -13.82
C CYS A 170 -32.54 9.95 -14.44
N PHE A 171 -31.81 10.78 -13.69
CA PHE A 171 -30.56 11.36 -14.16
C PHE A 171 -29.49 10.28 -14.45
N LEU A 172 -29.39 9.25 -13.61
CA LEU A 172 -28.43 8.17 -13.80
C LEU A 172 -28.82 7.28 -15.00
N LEU A 173 -30.10 6.99 -15.17
CA LEU A 173 -30.65 6.09 -16.19
C LEU A 173 -31.38 6.86 -17.31
N ASP A 174 -30.85 8.01 -17.70
CA ASP A 174 -31.45 8.96 -18.66
C ASP A 174 -31.45 8.48 -20.12
N ASP A 175 -30.64 7.47 -20.45
CA ASP A 175 -30.59 6.84 -21.77
C ASP A 175 -31.28 5.47 -21.76
N PRO A 176 -32.18 5.17 -22.74
CA PRO A 176 -32.74 3.83 -22.91
C PRO A 176 -31.71 2.69 -22.99
N ALA A 177 -30.49 2.97 -23.48
CA ALA A 177 -29.39 2.01 -23.47
C ALA A 177 -28.92 1.67 -22.04
N TYR A 178 -28.91 2.64 -21.12
CA TYR A 178 -28.59 2.40 -19.71
C TYR A 178 -29.64 1.53 -19.02
N LEU A 179 -30.92 1.73 -19.31
CA LEU A 179 -32.00 0.87 -18.81
C LEU A 179 -31.86 -0.57 -19.30
N LYS A 180 -31.54 -0.76 -20.59
CA LYS A 180 -31.28 -2.09 -21.16
C LYS A 180 -30.05 -2.75 -20.54
N SER A 181 -28.98 -1.99 -20.32
CA SER A 181 -27.77 -2.47 -19.64
C SER A 181 -28.07 -2.90 -18.21
N PHE A 182 -28.80 -2.08 -17.45
CA PHE A 182 -29.22 -2.38 -16.09
C PHE A 182 -30.08 -3.65 -16.02
N TRP A 183 -31.08 -3.75 -16.90
CA TRP A 183 -31.90 -4.95 -17.05
C TRP A 183 -31.06 -6.20 -17.37
N ALA A 184 -30.15 -6.12 -18.34
CA ALA A 184 -29.34 -7.24 -18.76
C ALA A 184 -28.43 -7.74 -17.63
N VAL A 185 -27.82 -6.83 -16.87
CA VAL A 185 -26.98 -7.15 -15.71
C VAL A 185 -27.80 -7.82 -14.62
N GLY A 186 -28.94 -7.24 -14.25
CA GLY A 186 -29.82 -7.81 -13.22
C GLY A 186 -30.42 -9.17 -13.61
N ASN A 187 -30.93 -9.29 -14.84
CA ASN A 187 -31.50 -10.53 -15.35
C ASN A 187 -30.45 -11.65 -15.39
N THR A 188 -29.25 -11.33 -15.87
CA THR A 188 -28.14 -12.30 -15.93
C THR A 188 -27.68 -12.69 -14.53
N PHE A 189 -27.55 -11.74 -13.60
CA PHE A 189 -27.21 -12.00 -12.21
C PHE A 189 -28.14 -13.05 -11.58
N PHE A 190 -29.46 -12.89 -11.70
CA PHE A 190 -30.41 -13.85 -11.12
C PHE A 190 -30.39 -15.21 -11.82
N ARG A 191 -30.14 -15.26 -13.13
CA ARG A 191 -29.93 -16.53 -13.84
C ARG A 191 -28.67 -17.26 -13.35
N MET A 192 -27.56 -16.53 -13.18
CA MET A 192 -26.31 -17.10 -12.69
C MET A 192 -26.41 -17.51 -11.22
N LYS A 193 -27.14 -16.74 -10.40
CA LYS A 193 -27.45 -17.10 -9.02
C LYS A 193 -28.21 -18.42 -8.92
N GLY A 194 -29.16 -18.67 -9.83
CA GLY A 194 -29.87 -19.95 -9.93
C GLY A 194 -28.95 -21.15 -10.25
N LEU A 195 -27.76 -20.89 -10.81
CA LEU A 195 -26.72 -21.89 -11.10
C LEU A 195 -25.60 -21.92 -10.04
N GLY A 196 -25.64 -21.06 -9.02
CA GLY A 196 -24.54 -20.89 -8.06
C GLY A 196 -23.30 -20.20 -8.62
N LEU A 197 -23.43 -19.46 -9.73
CA LEU A 197 -22.33 -18.79 -10.46
C LEU A 197 -22.39 -17.25 -10.38
N ASN A 198 -23.12 -16.69 -9.42
CA ASN A 198 -23.27 -15.23 -9.30
C ASN A 198 -21.94 -14.54 -8.96
N ASP A 199 -21.04 -15.20 -8.23
CA ASP A 199 -19.76 -14.62 -7.84
C ASP A 199 -18.81 -14.50 -9.03
N GLU A 200 -18.75 -15.53 -9.87
CA GLU A 200 -18.00 -15.53 -11.11
C GLU A 200 -18.53 -14.49 -12.10
N PHE A 201 -19.85 -14.29 -12.14
CA PHE A 201 -20.47 -13.24 -12.96
C PHE A 201 -20.13 -11.83 -12.45
N LEU A 202 -20.20 -11.60 -11.14
CA LEU A 202 -19.91 -10.29 -10.56
C LEU A 202 -18.41 -9.95 -10.59
N MET A 203 -17.53 -10.95 -10.52
CA MET A 203 -16.08 -10.76 -10.48
C MET A 203 -15.55 -9.75 -11.50
N PRO A 204 -15.73 -9.91 -12.83
CA PRO A 204 -15.18 -8.97 -13.81
C PRO A 204 -15.78 -7.55 -13.67
N LEU A 205 -17.05 -7.44 -13.29
CA LEU A 205 -17.74 -6.16 -13.11
C LEU A 205 -17.19 -5.39 -11.89
N VAL A 206 -17.04 -6.09 -10.77
CA VAL A 206 -16.48 -5.54 -9.54
C VAL A 206 -15.01 -5.18 -9.75
N VAL A 207 -14.23 -6.02 -10.42
CA VAL A 207 -12.83 -5.70 -10.75
C VAL A 207 -12.75 -4.40 -11.55
N TYR A 208 -13.58 -4.21 -12.58
CA TYR A 208 -13.56 -2.96 -13.37
C TYR A 208 -13.90 -1.73 -12.52
N ARG A 209 -14.87 -1.85 -11.60
CA ARG A 209 -15.27 -0.79 -10.67
C ARG A 209 -14.16 -0.46 -9.67
N VAL A 210 -13.55 -1.49 -9.10
CA VAL A 210 -12.55 -1.38 -8.03
C VAL A 210 -11.20 -0.93 -8.58
N ARG A 211 -10.83 -1.27 -9.82
CA ARG A 211 -9.58 -0.88 -10.48
C ARG A 211 -9.25 0.61 -10.35
N GLY A 212 -10.24 1.49 -10.52
CA GLY A 212 -10.05 2.94 -10.39
C GLY A 212 -9.77 3.43 -8.97
N SER A 213 -10.22 2.70 -7.94
CA SER A 213 -10.01 3.04 -6.53
C SER A 213 -8.78 2.34 -5.93
N VAL A 214 -8.55 1.07 -6.28
CA VAL A 214 -7.38 0.29 -5.82
C VAL A 214 -6.07 0.76 -6.44
N SER A 215 -6.09 1.33 -7.66
CA SER A 215 -4.88 1.97 -8.21
C SER A 215 -4.40 3.16 -7.37
N ALA A 216 -5.30 3.81 -6.62
CA ALA A 216 -4.94 4.93 -5.73
C ALA A 216 -4.52 4.47 -4.33
N SER A 217 -5.08 3.37 -3.82
CA SER A 217 -4.74 2.82 -2.49
C SER A 217 -3.64 1.74 -2.50
N GLY A 218 -3.31 1.18 -3.66
CA GLY A 218 -2.35 0.08 -3.81
C GLY A 218 -0.90 0.45 -3.44
N GLY A 219 -0.58 1.74 -3.33
CA GLY A 219 0.70 2.18 -2.80
C GLY A 219 0.88 1.95 -1.29
N HIS A 220 -0.22 1.88 -0.53
CA HIS A 220 -0.16 1.74 0.93
C HIS A 220 0.26 0.34 1.40
N GLU A 221 0.05 -0.69 0.57
CA GLU A 221 0.39 -2.06 0.95
C GLU A 221 1.91 -2.30 1.00
N PRO A 222 2.70 -2.01 -0.05
CA PRO A 222 4.17 -2.07 0.02
C PRO A 222 4.77 -1.21 1.13
N GLU A 223 4.13 -0.08 1.40
CA GLU A 223 4.44 0.83 2.50
C GLU A 223 4.22 0.18 3.87
N LYS A 224 3.09 -0.50 4.07
CA LYS A 224 2.79 -1.26 5.29
C LYS A 224 3.79 -2.41 5.45
N MET A 225 4.04 -3.18 4.40
CA MET A 225 5.03 -4.24 4.40
C MET A 225 6.41 -3.74 4.83
N LEU A 226 6.83 -2.56 4.38
CA LEU A 226 8.11 -1.98 4.79
C LEU A 226 8.14 -1.63 6.28
N ARG A 227 7.05 -1.10 6.84
CA ARG A 227 6.92 -0.83 8.27
C ARG A 227 7.02 -2.11 9.09
N ASP A 228 6.32 -3.17 8.67
CA ASP A 228 6.40 -4.49 9.31
C ASP A 228 7.85 -5.01 9.31
N ARG A 229 8.61 -4.84 8.21
CA ARG A 229 10.05 -5.21 8.17
C ARG A 229 10.92 -4.36 9.08
N MET A 230 10.68 -3.06 9.16
CA MET A 230 11.42 -2.19 10.07
C MET A 230 11.20 -2.61 11.53
N GLU A 231 9.98 -3.00 11.90
CA GLU A 231 9.69 -3.55 13.22
C GLU A 231 10.39 -4.90 13.47
N GLU A 232 10.47 -5.79 12.46
CA GLU A 232 11.28 -7.03 12.55
C GLU A 232 12.77 -6.75 12.82
N TRP A 233 13.31 -5.62 12.33
CA TRP A 233 14.69 -5.19 12.62
C TRP A 233 14.83 -4.59 14.02
N GLY A 234 13.71 -4.42 14.72
CA GLY A 234 13.62 -3.83 16.05
C GLY A 234 13.44 -2.31 16.04
N LEU A 235 13.18 -1.69 14.88
CA LEU A 235 12.91 -0.25 14.81
C LEU A 235 11.54 0.09 15.41
N LEU A 236 11.41 1.30 15.95
CA LEU A 236 10.20 1.78 16.59
C LEU A 236 9.43 2.79 15.72
N PRO A 237 8.10 2.64 15.60
CA PRO A 237 7.26 3.65 14.96
C PRO A 237 7.31 4.97 15.74
N GLU A 238 7.22 6.08 15.02
CA GLU A 238 7.33 7.47 15.48
C GLU A 238 8.67 7.88 16.11
N ILE A 239 9.62 6.96 16.23
CA ILE A 239 10.98 7.21 16.74
C ILE A 239 12.00 6.96 15.64
N ASP A 240 12.08 5.72 15.14
CA ASP A 240 13.04 5.35 14.12
C ASP A 240 12.46 5.58 12.72
N PHE A 241 11.15 5.37 12.54
CA PHE A 241 10.42 5.62 11.31
C PHE A 241 9.06 6.27 11.57
N ASN A 242 8.52 7.00 10.59
CA ASN A 242 7.20 7.64 10.67
C ASN A 242 6.08 6.71 10.18
N THR A 243 4.89 6.85 10.75
CA THR A 243 3.65 6.12 10.35
C THR A 243 2.79 6.90 9.36
N SER A 244 3.04 8.20 9.19
CA SER A 244 2.35 9.10 8.26
C SER A 244 3.33 10.03 7.56
N ASP A 245 2.93 10.61 6.43
CA ASP A 245 3.77 11.49 5.62
C ASP A 245 4.45 12.61 6.43
N VAL A 246 5.75 12.78 6.21
CA VAL A 246 6.52 13.81 6.92
C VAL A 246 6.59 15.07 6.09
N VAL A 247 5.90 16.12 6.55
CA VAL A 247 5.99 17.46 5.95
C VAL A 247 7.33 18.10 6.32
N VAL A 248 8.21 18.23 5.33
CA VAL A 248 9.50 18.94 5.47
C VAL A 248 9.30 20.45 5.47
N GLY A 249 8.25 20.95 4.82
CA GLY A 249 7.83 22.35 4.90
C GLY A 249 7.07 22.86 3.68
N GLU A 250 6.76 24.15 3.68
CA GLU A 250 6.01 24.82 2.64
C GLU A 250 6.90 25.71 1.77
N GLN A 251 6.76 25.60 0.45
CA GLN A 251 7.45 26.45 -0.51
C GLN A 251 6.42 27.27 -1.30
N ARG A 252 6.59 28.61 -1.31
CA ARG A 252 5.77 29.50 -2.14
C ARG A 252 6.29 29.53 -3.57
N GLU A 253 5.50 29.05 -4.52
CA GLU A 253 5.76 29.15 -5.95
C GLU A 253 4.64 29.94 -6.64
N LYS A 254 4.99 31.11 -7.22
CA LYS A 254 4.16 31.89 -8.18
C LYS A 254 2.63 31.91 -7.91
N LYS A 255 2.24 32.27 -6.68
CA LYS A 255 0.86 32.37 -6.11
C LYS A 255 0.25 31.11 -5.47
N LYS A 256 0.95 29.97 -5.41
CA LYS A 256 0.50 28.77 -4.67
C LYS A 256 1.56 28.30 -3.68
N THR A 257 1.12 27.95 -2.47
CA THR A 257 1.96 27.26 -1.49
C THR A 257 1.92 25.77 -1.82
N LYS A 258 3.08 25.15 -2.01
CA LYS A 258 3.19 23.69 -2.15
C LYS A 258 3.88 23.12 -0.94
N THR A 259 3.25 22.13 -0.32
CA THR A 259 3.84 21.32 0.75
C THR A 259 4.82 20.32 0.16
N ARG A 260 5.96 20.12 0.82
CA ARG A 260 6.94 19.09 0.49
C ARG A 260 6.89 18.02 1.57
N ALA A 261 6.52 16.80 1.17
CA ALA A 261 6.40 15.67 2.07
C ALA A 261 7.17 14.46 1.51
N TYR A 262 7.50 13.53 2.40
CA TYR A 262 8.12 12.24 2.08
C TYR A 262 7.37 11.15 2.83
N ASP A 263 7.22 9.98 2.21
CA ASP A 263 6.50 8.85 2.79
C ASP A 263 7.29 8.23 3.93
N PHE A 264 8.63 8.22 3.86
CA PHE A 264 9.48 7.88 5.01
C PHE A 264 10.67 8.83 5.22
N VAL A 265 10.98 9.04 6.50
CA VAL A 265 12.21 9.68 6.96
C VAL A 265 12.87 8.79 8.03
N LEU A 266 14.10 8.36 7.77
CA LEU A 266 14.83 7.43 8.64
C LEU A 266 16.25 7.93 8.95
N PRO A 267 16.71 7.94 10.20
CA PRO A 267 15.91 7.84 11.42
C PRO A 267 14.99 9.07 11.58
N PHE A 268 13.81 8.89 12.15
CA PHE A 268 12.79 9.94 12.18
C PHE A 268 13.00 10.97 13.30
N ASN A 269 12.92 10.55 14.56
CA ASN A 269 12.94 11.38 15.76
C ASN A 269 13.99 10.94 16.79
N VAL A 270 15.06 10.28 16.33
CA VAL A 270 16.17 9.89 17.20
C VAL A 270 16.95 11.12 17.67
N ALA A 271 16.98 11.33 18.99
CA ALA A 271 17.58 12.51 19.59
C ALA A 271 19.08 12.63 19.26
N GLY A 272 19.47 13.81 18.76
CA GLY A 272 20.87 14.10 18.40
C GLY A 272 21.35 13.42 17.11
N TRP A 273 20.45 12.85 16.30
CA TRP A 273 20.79 12.25 15.01
C TRP A 273 20.55 13.21 13.83
N GLU A 274 21.60 13.47 13.04
CA GLU A 274 21.56 14.45 11.95
C GLU A 274 21.37 13.83 10.55
N LYS A 275 21.98 12.68 10.29
CA LYS A 275 21.96 12.02 8.97
C LYS A 275 20.60 11.39 8.72
N ARG A 276 19.87 11.85 7.72
CA ARG A 276 18.52 11.36 7.41
C ARG A 276 18.42 10.84 5.98
N ILE A 277 17.74 9.72 5.85
CA ILE A 277 17.33 9.09 4.60
C ILE A 277 15.89 9.53 4.35
N PHE A 278 15.65 10.13 3.19
CA PHE A 278 14.34 10.55 2.74
C PHE A 278 13.90 9.60 1.63
N ILE A 279 12.77 8.93 1.84
CA ILE A 279 12.27 7.92 0.93
C ILE A 279 10.97 8.41 0.29
N GLN A 280 10.94 8.36 -1.03
CA GLN A 280 9.71 8.52 -1.79
C GLN A 280 9.27 7.16 -2.32
N CYS A 281 8.02 6.81 -2.04
CA CYS A 281 7.34 5.62 -2.49
C CYS A 281 6.65 5.90 -3.83
N GLN A 282 6.88 5.04 -4.81
CA GLN A 282 6.16 5.09 -6.08
C GLN A 282 5.88 3.66 -6.54
N PHE A 283 4.63 3.23 -6.45
CA PHE A 283 4.18 1.90 -6.84
C PHE A 283 3.25 1.98 -8.03
N TYR A 284 3.44 1.10 -9.02
CA TYR A 284 2.61 1.12 -10.21
C TYR A 284 2.19 -0.29 -10.66
N ALA A 285 0.90 -0.59 -10.48
CA ALA A 285 0.32 -1.90 -10.75
C ALA A 285 -0.12 -2.13 -12.23
N GLY A 286 -0.22 -1.09 -13.06
CA GLY A 286 -0.71 -1.16 -14.47
C GLY A 286 -2.26 -1.24 -14.54
N ASP A 287 -2.96 -0.28 -15.14
CA ASP A 287 -3.43 -0.38 -16.54
C ASP A 287 -3.82 0.99 -17.16
N SER A 288 -3.61 2.12 -16.46
CA SER A 288 -4.04 3.44 -16.96
C SER A 288 -2.84 4.29 -17.38
N GLY A 289 -2.53 4.32 -18.67
CA GLY A 289 -1.46 5.14 -19.28
C GLY A 289 -1.53 6.67 -19.06
N SER A 290 -2.23 7.17 -18.05
CA SER A 290 -2.04 8.51 -17.52
C SER A 290 -0.70 8.56 -16.76
N VAL A 291 0.37 8.64 -17.54
CA VAL A 291 1.75 8.78 -17.09
C VAL A 291 1.91 10.09 -16.32
N SER A 292 2.40 9.98 -15.10
CA SER A 292 2.77 11.10 -14.25
C SER A 292 4.05 11.76 -14.77
N HIS A 293 3.95 12.55 -15.85
CA HIS A 293 4.99 13.53 -16.19
C HIS A 293 5.21 14.59 -15.09
N LYS A 294 4.41 14.52 -14.01
CA LYS A 294 4.47 15.40 -12.85
C LYS A 294 5.52 14.96 -11.82
N ASN A 295 6.02 13.71 -11.82
CA ASN A 295 6.89 13.22 -10.74
C ASN A 295 8.33 13.75 -10.82
N VAL A 296 9.01 13.69 -11.97
CA VAL A 296 10.46 14.02 -12.06
C VAL A 296 10.78 15.45 -11.63
N ASP A 297 10.01 16.43 -12.13
CA ASP A 297 10.20 17.84 -11.77
C ASP A 297 9.81 18.13 -10.32
N GLN A 298 8.77 17.47 -9.80
CA GLN A 298 8.39 17.57 -8.40
C GLN A 298 9.46 16.99 -7.48
N THR A 299 10.00 15.82 -7.80
CA THR A 299 11.12 15.20 -7.07
C THR A 299 12.31 16.14 -7.03
N ARG A 300 12.71 16.73 -8.16
CA ARG A 300 13.84 17.68 -8.21
C ARG A 300 13.60 18.91 -7.32
N ALA A 301 12.40 19.48 -7.36
CA ALA A 301 12.04 20.63 -6.53
C ALA A 301 12.01 20.26 -5.03
N SER A 302 11.46 19.10 -4.68
CA SER A 302 11.40 18.58 -3.31
C SER A 302 12.78 18.36 -2.72
N ARG A 303 13.69 17.73 -3.47
CA ARG A 303 15.06 17.46 -3.00
C ARG A 303 15.88 18.72 -2.80
N THR A 304 15.77 19.68 -3.73
CA THR A 304 16.44 20.99 -3.61
C THR A 304 16.00 21.71 -2.33
N PHE A 305 14.70 21.68 -2.03
CA PHE A 305 14.16 22.24 -0.79
C PHE A 305 14.66 21.49 0.44
N THR A 306 14.62 20.15 0.43
CA THR A 306 15.09 19.34 1.57
C THR A 306 16.58 19.56 1.85
N LEU A 307 17.44 19.61 0.82
CA LEU A 307 18.88 19.91 0.96
C LEU A 307 19.16 21.31 1.50
N SER A 308 18.21 22.24 1.41
CA SER A 308 18.34 23.55 2.05
C SER A 308 18.29 23.43 3.59
N LYS A 309 17.54 22.45 4.12
CA LYS A 309 17.32 22.20 5.55
C LYS A 309 18.21 21.09 6.12
N PHE A 310 18.40 20.01 5.37
CA PHE A 310 19.14 18.81 5.75
C PHE A 310 20.31 18.61 4.79
N LYS A 311 21.48 19.15 5.14
CA LYS A 311 22.67 19.15 4.26
C LYS A 311 23.23 17.75 3.99
N GLN A 312 22.98 16.81 4.90
CA GLN A 312 23.42 15.41 4.80
C GLN A 312 22.26 14.47 4.41
N ALA A 313 21.18 15.00 3.82
CA ALA A 313 20.07 14.18 3.35
C ALA A 313 20.53 13.19 2.27
N GLN A 314 20.12 11.92 2.42
CA GLN A 314 20.24 10.92 1.37
C GLN A 314 18.85 10.63 0.81
N PHE A 315 18.69 10.70 -0.52
CA PHE A 315 17.41 10.41 -1.17
C PHE A 315 17.42 8.99 -1.73
N VAL A 316 16.40 8.23 -1.36
CA VAL A 316 16.24 6.83 -1.76
C VAL A 316 14.85 6.66 -2.34
N GLU A 317 14.73 5.88 -3.40
CA GLU A 317 13.44 5.65 -4.05
C GLU A 317 12.94 4.25 -3.70
N TYR A 318 11.73 4.15 -3.16
CA TYR A 318 11.05 2.87 -2.95
C TYR A 318 10.07 2.65 -4.10
N LEU A 319 10.52 1.90 -5.11
CA LEU A 319 9.83 1.77 -6.38
C LEU A 319 9.60 0.29 -6.66
N ASP A 320 8.39 -0.10 -7.07
CA ASP A 320 8.11 -1.48 -7.50
C ASP A 320 6.87 -1.54 -8.41
N GLY A 321 6.71 -2.67 -9.11
CA GLY A 321 5.52 -2.99 -9.91
C GLY A 321 5.72 -2.96 -11.43
N ALA A 322 4.86 -3.71 -12.12
CA ALA A 322 4.91 -3.94 -13.56
C ALA A 322 4.83 -2.67 -14.43
N GLY A 323 4.25 -1.57 -13.92
CA GLY A 323 4.21 -0.30 -14.64
C GLY A 323 5.58 0.33 -14.89
N TYR A 324 6.49 0.19 -13.93
CA TYR A 324 7.88 0.68 -14.08
C TYR A 324 8.70 -0.19 -15.02
N PHE A 325 8.43 -1.48 -15.06
CA PHE A 325 9.01 -2.39 -16.04
C PHE A 325 8.57 -2.00 -17.46
N GLY A 326 7.28 -1.70 -17.65
CA GLY A 326 6.73 -1.26 -18.94
C GLY A 326 6.79 0.25 -19.16
N SER A 327 5.67 0.92 -18.90
CA SER A 327 5.39 2.29 -19.35
C SER A 327 6.23 3.39 -18.68
N LEU A 328 6.78 3.16 -17.48
CA LEU A 328 7.52 4.17 -16.70
C LEU A 328 9.04 3.92 -16.64
N ASN A 329 9.59 3.02 -17.47
CA ASN A 329 11.03 2.73 -17.48
C ASN A 329 11.88 3.98 -17.79
N GLY A 330 11.40 4.87 -18.67
CA GLY A 330 12.06 6.15 -18.99
C GLY A 330 12.12 7.12 -17.80
N ASP A 331 11.05 7.19 -17.01
CA ASP A 331 10.99 8.01 -15.80
C ASP A 331 11.89 7.41 -14.70
N LEU A 332 11.89 6.09 -14.54
CA LEU A 332 12.82 5.37 -13.67
C LEU A 332 14.27 5.71 -14.01
N ARG A 333 14.67 5.57 -15.28
CA ARG A 333 16.02 5.95 -15.75
C ARG A 333 16.35 7.40 -15.40
N SER A 334 15.41 8.32 -15.59
CA SER A 334 15.58 9.74 -15.25
C SER A 334 15.81 9.96 -13.76
N ILE A 335 15.01 9.33 -12.89
CA ILE A 335 15.14 9.42 -11.43
C ILE A 335 16.47 8.79 -10.96
N LEU A 336 16.81 7.60 -11.45
CA LEU A 336 18.04 6.91 -11.06
C LEU A 336 19.31 7.62 -11.55
N SER A 337 19.22 8.42 -12.61
CA SER A 337 20.33 9.23 -13.14
C SER A 337 20.60 10.52 -12.35
N MET A 338 19.69 10.95 -11.46
CA MET A 338 19.90 12.18 -10.69
C MET A 338 21.08 12.02 -9.73
N LYS A 339 21.94 13.05 -9.68
CA LYS A 339 23.18 13.01 -8.86
C LYS A 339 22.94 12.85 -7.37
N ASP A 340 21.77 13.28 -6.89
CA ASP A 340 21.35 13.21 -5.50
C ASP A 340 20.52 11.95 -5.18
N THR A 341 20.20 11.10 -6.16
CA THR A 341 19.63 9.77 -5.91
C THR A 341 20.73 8.85 -5.38
N ARG A 342 20.66 8.51 -4.09
CA ARG A 342 21.61 7.60 -3.45
C ARG A 342 21.43 6.18 -3.96
N GLU A 343 20.21 5.66 -3.84
CA GLU A 343 19.86 4.30 -4.25
C GLU A 343 18.35 4.16 -4.50
N PHE A 344 17.91 3.03 -5.05
CA PHE A 344 16.50 2.61 -5.03
C PHE A 344 16.38 1.21 -4.42
N PHE A 345 15.21 0.87 -3.90
CA PHE A 345 14.89 -0.50 -3.53
C PHE A 345 13.44 -0.82 -3.91
N GLN A 346 13.19 -2.10 -4.14
CA GLN A 346 11.91 -2.77 -4.34
C GLN A 346 11.50 -3.54 -3.09
N VAL A 347 10.27 -4.08 -3.06
CA VAL A 347 9.74 -4.84 -1.92
C VAL A 347 10.72 -5.95 -1.53
N ARG A 348 11.20 -6.72 -2.52
CA ARG A 348 12.13 -7.85 -2.33
C ARG A 348 13.54 -7.43 -1.91
N THR A 349 14.01 -6.28 -2.37
CA THR A 349 15.37 -5.80 -2.08
C THR A 349 15.45 -4.97 -0.78
N SER A 350 14.30 -4.58 -0.21
CA SER A 350 14.21 -3.69 0.96
C SER A 350 15.03 -4.19 2.16
N VAL A 351 14.95 -5.50 2.43
CA VAL A 351 15.65 -6.20 3.52
C VAL A 351 17.17 -6.19 3.43
N VAL A 352 17.72 -5.87 2.26
CA VAL A 352 19.15 -5.73 2.02
C VAL A 352 19.50 -4.26 1.84
N LYS A 353 18.89 -3.60 0.85
CA LYS A 353 19.30 -2.25 0.42
C LYS A 353 18.99 -1.19 1.48
N LEU A 354 17.79 -1.16 2.04
CA LEU A 354 17.45 -0.15 3.05
C LEU A 354 18.30 -0.33 4.31
N ARG A 355 18.48 -1.58 4.76
CA ARG A 355 19.37 -1.90 5.89
C ARG A 355 20.80 -1.46 5.61
N ALA A 356 21.35 -1.75 4.43
CA ALA A 356 22.70 -1.31 4.09
C ALA A 356 22.86 0.22 4.11
N ILE A 357 21.84 0.97 3.67
CA ILE A 357 21.85 2.44 3.69
C ILE A 357 21.79 2.97 5.13
N LEU A 358 20.97 2.37 6.01
CA LEU A 358 20.96 2.69 7.44
C LEU A 358 22.32 2.43 8.09
N GLN A 359 22.92 1.28 7.80
CA GLN A 359 24.24 0.91 8.32
C GLN A 359 25.35 1.83 7.81
N GLU A 360 25.23 2.35 6.57
CA GLU A 360 26.19 3.28 5.97
C GLU A 360 26.18 4.64 6.67
N ILE A 361 25.00 5.18 7.02
CA ILE A 361 24.92 6.42 7.80
C ILE A 361 25.38 6.23 9.26
N GLY A 362 25.67 4.99 9.65
CA GLY A 362 26.13 4.60 10.98
C GLY A 362 25.00 4.26 11.94
N PHE A 363 23.75 4.18 11.47
CA PHE A 363 22.60 3.89 12.31
C PHE A 363 22.54 2.39 12.59
N LEU A 364 22.46 2.03 13.88
CA LEU A 364 22.51 0.66 14.35
C LEU A 364 21.12 0.22 14.80
N THR A 365 20.67 -0.96 14.37
CA THR A 365 19.38 -1.52 14.79
C THR A 365 19.57 -2.65 15.82
N PRO A 366 18.54 -2.98 16.63
CA PRO A 366 18.59 -4.15 17.51
C PRO A 366 18.97 -5.45 16.80
N LEU A 367 18.57 -5.62 15.53
CA LEU A 367 18.93 -6.79 14.73
C LEU A 367 20.45 -6.95 14.60
N GLU A 368 21.18 -5.86 14.34
CA GLU A 368 22.65 -5.92 14.26
C GLU A 368 23.31 -6.23 15.60
N ILE A 369 22.71 -5.83 16.73
CA ILE A 369 23.16 -6.25 18.07
C ILE A 369 23.02 -7.76 18.22
N ILE A 370 21.87 -8.33 17.86
CA ILE A 370 21.63 -9.79 17.96
C ILE A 370 22.58 -10.56 17.04
N HIS A 371 22.84 -10.04 15.83
CA HIS A 371 23.82 -10.64 14.93
C HIS A 371 25.23 -10.62 15.53
N ALA A 372 25.67 -9.48 16.05
CA ALA A 372 26.97 -9.36 16.68
C ALA A 372 27.08 -10.28 17.91
N TRP A 373 26.02 -10.35 18.71
CA TRP A 373 25.89 -11.25 19.86
C TRP A 373 26.09 -12.72 19.46
N SER A 374 25.41 -13.17 18.40
CA SER A 374 25.54 -14.55 17.92
C SER A 374 26.97 -14.85 17.50
N LEU A 375 27.60 -13.94 16.74
CA LEU A 375 28.97 -14.07 16.23
C LEU A 375 30.02 -14.00 17.34
N SER A 376 29.70 -13.35 18.45
CA SER A 376 30.55 -13.24 19.65
C SER A 376 30.23 -14.27 20.72
N ASN A 377 29.49 -15.34 20.38
CA ASN A 377 29.12 -16.42 21.29
C ASN A 377 28.49 -15.93 22.61
N GLY A 378 27.72 -14.85 22.52
CA GLY A 378 27.00 -14.25 23.64
C GLY A 378 27.82 -13.42 24.61
N ASN A 379 29.12 -13.17 24.34
CA ASN A 379 29.94 -12.31 25.17
C ASN A 379 29.70 -10.83 24.85
N GLU A 380 29.34 -10.02 25.84
CA GLU A 380 29.00 -8.61 25.64
C GLU A 380 30.20 -7.80 25.12
N GLN A 381 31.37 -7.95 25.73
CA GLN A 381 32.56 -7.17 25.38
C GLN A 381 33.01 -7.45 23.94
N GLN A 382 32.97 -8.71 23.52
CA GLN A 382 33.25 -9.11 22.15
C GLN A 382 32.18 -8.60 21.18
N THR A 383 30.91 -8.59 21.58
CA THR A 383 29.80 -8.03 20.78
C THR A 383 30.04 -6.56 20.48
N ARG A 384 30.35 -5.77 21.51
CA ARG A 384 30.70 -4.34 21.36
C ARG A 384 31.94 -4.15 20.51
N LEU A 385 32.99 -4.94 20.73
CA LEU A 385 34.23 -4.89 19.95
C LEU A 385 33.99 -5.16 18.47
N LEU A 386 33.16 -6.15 18.14
CA LEU A 386 32.79 -6.47 16.77
C LEU A 386 32.07 -5.29 16.09
N LEU A 387 31.11 -4.68 16.78
CA LEU A 387 30.38 -3.50 16.27
C LEU A 387 31.32 -2.30 16.06
N ARG A 388 32.25 -2.04 16.98
CA ARG A 388 33.29 -1.00 16.79
C ARG A 388 34.17 -1.28 15.58
N THR A 389 34.56 -2.54 15.40
CA THR A 389 35.40 -2.98 14.26
C THR A 389 34.67 -2.81 12.92
N GLU A 390 33.35 -2.97 12.91
CA GLU A 390 32.49 -2.68 11.76
C GLU A 390 32.23 -1.16 11.58
N GLY A 391 32.80 -0.31 12.44
CA GLY A 391 32.79 1.15 12.30
C GLY A 391 31.52 1.83 12.82
N TYR A 392 30.87 1.27 13.84
CA TYR A 392 29.84 1.97 14.59
C TYR A 392 30.46 2.78 15.75
N GLU A 393 29.89 3.96 16.02
CA GLU A 393 30.35 4.82 17.11
C GLU A 393 29.91 4.27 18.47
N GLU A 394 30.74 4.42 19.50
CA GLU A 394 30.43 3.87 20.83
C GLU A 394 29.17 4.47 21.46
N LYS A 395 28.89 5.74 21.15
CA LYS A 395 27.66 6.41 21.59
C LYS A 395 26.43 5.72 21.01
N GLU A 396 26.48 5.35 19.74
CA GLU A 396 25.40 4.66 19.05
C GLU A 396 25.24 3.22 19.54
N ILE A 397 26.37 2.49 19.70
CA ILE A 397 26.37 1.15 20.29
C ILE A 397 25.70 1.19 21.67
N SER A 398 26.09 2.14 22.53
CA SER A 398 25.53 2.29 23.87
C SER A 398 24.05 2.64 23.86
N ARG A 399 23.60 3.50 22.95
CA ARG A 399 22.18 3.84 22.77
C ARG A 399 21.35 2.59 22.47
N VAL A 400 21.77 1.79 21.49
CA VAL A 400 21.00 0.62 21.06
C VAL A 400 21.08 -0.51 22.10
N PHE A 401 22.20 -0.69 22.80
CA PHE A 401 22.27 -1.65 23.91
C PHE A 401 21.30 -1.31 25.05
N LEU A 402 21.21 -0.02 25.41
CA LEU A 402 20.26 0.45 26.42
C LEU A 402 18.82 0.19 25.98
N GLU A 403 18.53 0.46 24.71
CA GLU A 403 17.22 0.23 24.09
C GLU A 403 16.84 -1.26 24.04
N CYS A 404 17.76 -2.13 23.64
CA CYS A 404 17.56 -3.57 23.68
C CYS A 404 17.32 -4.08 25.11
N SER A 405 17.99 -3.49 26.10
CA SER A 405 17.83 -3.86 27.50
C SER A 405 16.49 -3.41 28.06
N SER A 406 16.08 -2.16 27.81
CA SER A 406 14.80 -1.61 28.27
C SER A 406 13.60 -2.37 27.70
N ARG A 407 13.72 -2.85 26.46
CA ARG A 407 12.69 -3.65 25.77
C ARG A 407 12.74 -5.14 26.05
N GLY A 408 13.70 -5.59 26.86
CA GLY A 408 13.88 -7.02 27.16
C GLY A 408 14.28 -7.86 25.95
N ILE A 409 14.84 -7.25 24.91
CA ILE A 409 15.45 -7.94 23.75
C ILE A 409 16.77 -8.58 24.19
N LEU A 410 17.54 -7.88 25.02
CA LEU A 410 18.81 -8.32 25.57
C LEU A 410 18.75 -8.29 27.10
N LYS A 411 19.23 -9.35 27.76
CA LYS A 411 19.47 -9.38 29.21
C LYS A 411 20.94 -9.65 29.45
N ILE A 412 21.58 -8.84 30.29
CA ILE A 412 23.01 -8.97 30.60
C ILE A 412 23.14 -9.52 32.02
N SER A 413 23.85 -10.63 32.16
CA SER A 413 24.20 -11.23 33.46
C SER A 413 25.61 -11.83 33.40
N ASN A 414 26.47 -11.50 34.37
CA ASN A 414 27.83 -12.06 34.49
C ASN A 414 28.61 -12.08 33.16
N ASP A 415 28.71 -10.94 32.46
CA ASP A 415 29.35 -10.75 31.14
C ASP A 415 28.76 -11.58 29.97
N LYS A 416 27.70 -12.34 30.22
CA LYS A 416 26.91 -13.03 29.20
C LYS A 416 25.65 -12.24 28.91
N ALA A 417 25.45 -11.96 27.64
CA ALA A 417 24.20 -11.44 27.15
C ALA A 417 23.30 -12.60 26.69
N GLU A 418 22.01 -12.50 26.96
CA GLU A 418 20.98 -13.42 26.50
C GLU A 418 19.97 -12.65 25.65
N VAL A 419 19.65 -13.20 24.47
CA VAL A 419 18.65 -12.62 23.56
C VAL A 419 17.30 -13.28 23.78
N SER A 420 16.22 -12.50 23.71
CA SER A 420 14.86 -13.03 23.85
C SER A 420 14.52 -14.04 22.76
N GLU A 421 13.85 -15.13 23.14
CA GLU A 421 13.47 -16.22 22.20
C GLU A 421 12.65 -15.70 21.02
N LYS A 422 11.77 -14.71 21.26
CA LYS A 422 10.93 -14.07 20.22
C LYS A 422 11.75 -13.43 19.09
N SER A 423 12.97 -12.97 19.39
CA SER A 423 13.82 -12.27 18.41
C SER A 423 14.77 -13.23 17.68
N MET A 424 15.00 -14.42 18.23
CA MET A 424 16.02 -15.35 17.74
C MET A 424 15.73 -15.89 16.34
N GLU A 425 14.48 -16.29 16.08
CA GLU A 425 14.11 -16.94 14.81
C GLU A 425 14.28 -15.99 13.63
N ILE A 426 13.71 -14.79 13.72
CA ILE A 426 13.80 -13.80 12.65
C ILE A 426 15.25 -13.28 12.50
N ALA A 427 15.95 -13.04 13.61
CA ALA A 427 17.34 -12.60 13.56
C ALA A 427 18.26 -13.62 12.90
N ARG A 428 18.05 -14.91 13.14
CA ARG A 428 18.77 -16.01 12.49
C ARG A 428 18.57 -15.99 10.97
N ARG A 429 17.34 -15.82 10.50
CA ARG A 429 17.00 -15.74 9.07
C ARG A 429 17.66 -14.53 8.39
N TYR A 430 17.62 -13.37 9.03
CA TYR A 430 18.34 -12.18 8.54
C TYR A 430 19.86 -12.36 8.56
N LEU A 431 20.43 -13.08 9.55
CA LEU A 431 21.87 -13.33 9.56
C LEU A 431 22.31 -14.19 8.36
N LEU A 432 21.51 -15.19 8.01
CA LEU A 432 21.74 -16.00 6.81
C LEU A 432 21.76 -15.12 5.55
N LEU A 433 20.74 -14.26 5.41
CA LEU A 433 20.64 -13.31 4.31
C LEU A 433 21.88 -12.39 4.25
N ASP A 434 22.32 -11.86 5.40
CA ASP A 434 23.49 -10.98 5.50
C ASP A 434 24.80 -11.68 5.12
N PHE A 435 24.94 -12.96 5.48
CA PHE A 435 26.07 -13.75 5.02
C PHE A 435 26.05 -13.93 3.51
N ILE A 436 24.93 -14.35 2.93
CA ILE A 436 24.78 -14.52 1.47
C ILE A 436 25.13 -13.21 0.75
N ALA A 437 24.62 -12.08 1.23
CA ALA A 437 24.92 -10.76 0.70
C ALA A 437 26.40 -10.35 0.83
N ARG A 438 27.06 -10.70 1.95
CA ARG A 438 28.44 -10.28 2.24
C ARG A 438 29.50 -11.14 1.56
N ILE A 439 29.31 -12.45 1.47
CA ILE A 439 30.28 -13.38 0.88
C ILE A 439 29.95 -13.75 -0.57
N GLY A 440 28.80 -13.32 -1.06
CA GLY A 440 28.33 -13.63 -2.40
C GLY A 440 29.27 -13.15 -3.50
N LYS A 441 29.12 -13.75 -4.66
CA LYS A 441 29.85 -13.42 -5.90
C LYS A 441 28.90 -13.46 -7.09
N SER A 442 29.27 -12.74 -8.15
CA SER A 442 28.54 -12.81 -9.40
C SER A 442 28.81 -14.13 -10.11
N PHE A 443 27.75 -14.83 -10.51
CA PHE A 443 27.83 -16.02 -11.35
C PHE A 443 27.80 -15.62 -12.83
N ALA A 444 28.68 -16.24 -13.63
CA ALA A 444 28.78 -15.95 -15.06
C ALA A 444 27.55 -16.40 -15.86
N LYS A 445 26.84 -17.44 -15.39
CA LYS A 445 25.63 -17.95 -16.01
C LYS A 445 24.42 -17.63 -15.14
N PRO A 446 23.36 -17.05 -15.71
CA PRO A 446 22.07 -17.01 -15.04
C PRO A 446 21.59 -18.43 -14.73
N ARG A 447 20.85 -18.62 -13.64
CA ARG A 447 20.20 -19.92 -13.36
C ARG A 447 21.17 -21.07 -13.13
N THR A 448 22.28 -20.79 -12.43
CA THR A 448 23.27 -21.82 -12.09
C THR A 448 22.68 -22.73 -11.01
N LYS A 449 22.45 -24.00 -11.33
CA LYS A 449 21.91 -24.99 -10.38
C LYS A 449 22.75 -25.09 -9.10
N GLY A 450 22.09 -25.27 -7.96
CA GLY A 450 22.73 -25.40 -6.66
C GLY A 450 23.24 -24.07 -6.11
N THR A 451 22.66 -22.94 -6.54
CA THR A 451 23.01 -21.61 -6.05
C THR A 451 21.83 -20.94 -5.36
N ILE A 452 22.16 -20.05 -4.43
CA ILE A 452 21.24 -19.14 -3.77
C ILE A 452 21.62 -17.73 -4.20
N ILE A 453 20.72 -17.06 -4.90
CA ILE A 453 20.88 -15.70 -5.41
C ILE A 453 20.14 -14.73 -4.49
N VAL A 454 20.77 -13.60 -4.19
CA VAL A 454 20.22 -12.54 -3.33
C VAL A 454 19.94 -11.27 -4.13
N PRO A 455 18.78 -10.61 -3.94
CA PRO A 455 18.45 -9.35 -4.57
C PRO A 455 19.33 -8.20 -4.06
N GLY A 456 19.45 -7.15 -4.86
CA GLY A 456 20.10 -5.89 -4.47
C GLY A 456 21.59 -5.77 -4.81
N PHE A 457 22.14 -6.74 -5.56
CA PHE A 457 23.51 -6.75 -6.06
C PHE A 457 23.59 -7.04 -7.57
N GLY A 458 22.52 -6.72 -8.31
CA GLY A 458 22.34 -7.10 -9.72
C GLY A 458 21.61 -8.44 -9.90
N THR A 459 21.79 -9.04 -11.07
CA THR A 459 20.94 -10.15 -11.57
C THR A 459 21.34 -11.54 -11.07
N ASN A 460 22.64 -11.82 -10.90
CA ASN A 460 23.17 -13.15 -10.61
C ASN A 460 24.21 -13.14 -9.49
N PHE A 461 23.91 -12.50 -8.37
CA PHE A 461 24.82 -12.41 -7.22
C PHE A 461 24.36 -13.32 -6.08
N GLY A 462 25.26 -14.12 -5.53
CA GLY A 462 24.92 -14.99 -4.41
C GLY A 462 25.99 -16.01 -4.09
N VAL A 463 25.58 -17.15 -3.52
CA VAL A 463 26.48 -18.20 -3.03
C VAL A 463 26.08 -19.58 -3.57
N SER A 464 27.00 -20.52 -3.59
CA SER A 464 26.65 -21.94 -3.82
C SER A 464 26.10 -22.58 -2.54
N LEU A 465 25.33 -23.66 -2.66
CA LEU A 465 24.90 -24.44 -1.49
C LEU A 465 26.09 -25.00 -0.68
N SER A 466 27.21 -25.31 -1.34
CA SER A 466 28.46 -25.66 -0.66
C SER A 466 29.02 -24.49 0.16
N ASP A 467 28.98 -23.26 -0.35
CA ASP A 467 29.44 -22.09 0.42
C ASP A 467 28.59 -21.89 1.69
N VAL A 468 27.30 -22.24 1.66
CA VAL A 468 26.45 -22.21 2.86
C VAL A 468 26.99 -23.17 3.93
N ALA A 469 27.26 -24.42 3.54
CA ALA A 469 27.75 -25.45 4.45
C ALA A 469 29.18 -25.18 4.94
N ASP A 470 30.08 -24.77 4.04
CA ASP A 470 31.52 -24.70 4.30
C ASP A 470 31.96 -23.34 4.84
N SER A 471 31.23 -22.27 4.52
CA SER A 471 31.61 -20.89 4.87
C SER A 471 30.63 -20.19 5.80
N ILE A 472 29.32 -20.34 5.59
CA ILE A 472 28.31 -19.61 6.37
C ILE A 472 28.09 -20.27 7.73
N ILE A 473 27.68 -21.55 7.75
CA ILE A 473 27.35 -22.26 9.00
C ILE A 473 28.50 -22.18 10.03
N PRO A 474 29.77 -22.47 9.68
CA PRO A 474 30.87 -22.46 10.65
C PRO A 474 31.19 -21.08 11.22
N ARG A 475 30.84 -20.00 10.50
CA ARG A 475 31.13 -18.61 10.90
C ARG A 475 29.97 -17.93 11.62
N SER A 476 28.86 -18.63 11.82
CA SER A 476 27.61 -18.01 12.30
C SER A 476 27.40 -18.09 13.82
N GLY A 477 28.43 -18.49 14.57
CA GLY A 477 28.41 -18.54 16.03
C GLY A 477 27.26 -19.37 16.58
N ILE A 478 26.48 -18.80 17.52
CA ILE A 478 25.34 -19.48 18.16
C ILE A 478 24.31 -19.99 17.15
N PHE A 479 24.00 -19.19 16.13
CA PHE A 479 23.08 -19.59 15.07
C PHE A 479 23.64 -20.69 14.17
N GLY A 480 24.97 -20.72 13.94
CA GLY A 480 25.64 -21.81 13.22
C GLY A 480 25.46 -23.16 13.90
N LEU A 481 25.55 -23.21 15.22
CA LEU A 481 25.28 -24.43 16.01
C LEU A 481 23.83 -24.91 15.84
N SER A 482 22.88 -23.97 15.79
CA SER A 482 21.46 -24.26 15.61
C SER A 482 21.17 -24.84 14.22
N TRP A 483 21.83 -24.29 13.19
CA TRP A 483 21.74 -24.80 11.82
C TRP A 483 22.32 -26.20 11.67
N ALA A 484 23.49 -26.46 12.26
CA ALA A 484 24.19 -27.74 12.16
C ALA A 484 23.43 -28.89 12.85
N LYS A 485 22.79 -28.63 14.01
CA LYS A 485 22.22 -29.70 14.85
C LYS A 485 20.86 -30.23 14.37
N ASN A 486 20.04 -29.37 13.76
CA ASN A 486 18.61 -29.64 13.58
C ASN A 486 18.11 -29.51 12.13
N GLY A 487 19.00 -29.31 11.15
CA GLY A 487 18.60 -29.02 9.77
C GLY A 487 17.81 -27.71 9.59
N LEU A 488 17.82 -26.84 10.62
CA LEU A 488 17.09 -25.57 10.64
C LEU A 488 17.47 -24.65 9.48
N ILE A 489 18.68 -24.81 8.94
CA ILE A 489 19.15 -24.04 7.79
C ILE A 489 18.22 -24.20 6.58
N LEU A 490 17.69 -25.40 6.33
CA LEU A 490 16.79 -25.63 5.20
C LEU A 490 15.46 -24.89 5.39
N LYS A 491 14.91 -24.90 6.61
CA LYS A 491 13.69 -24.14 6.94
C LYS A 491 13.88 -22.63 6.80
N ASP A 492 15.06 -22.14 7.17
CA ASP A 492 15.37 -20.71 7.01
C ASP A 492 15.57 -20.35 5.54
N ILE A 493 16.21 -21.21 4.72
CA ILE A 493 16.30 -21.03 3.26
C ILE A 493 14.90 -21.03 2.64
N GLU A 494 14.06 -22.02 2.97
CA GLU A 494 12.67 -22.10 2.50
C GLU A 494 11.89 -20.84 2.85
N PHE A 495 12.02 -20.34 4.09
CA PHE A 495 11.43 -19.08 4.49
C PHE A 495 11.90 -17.92 3.61
N LEU A 496 13.22 -17.76 3.42
CA LEU A 496 13.78 -16.68 2.60
C LEU A 496 13.30 -16.77 1.13
N VAL A 497 13.15 -17.97 0.58
CA VAL A 497 12.59 -18.20 -0.77
C VAL A 497 11.11 -17.81 -0.82
N GLN A 498 10.31 -18.23 0.16
CA GLN A 498 8.89 -17.90 0.24
C GLN A 498 8.64 -16.40 0.37
N GLN A 499 9.52 -15.69 1.10
CA GLN A 499 9.48 -14.22 1.18
C GLN A 499 9.99 -13.53 -0.10
N GLY A 500 10.59 -14.27 -1.04
CA GLY A 500 11.22 -13.71 -2.23
C GLY A 500 12.50 -12.94 -1.94
N TRP A 501 13.13 -13.17 -0.78
CA TRP A 501 14.38 -12.51 -0.36
C TRP A 501 15.62 -13.22 -0.90
N ILE A 502 15.46 -14.44 -1.41
CA ILE A 502 16.46 -15.14 -2.20
C ILE A 502 15.76 -15.95 -3.30
N ILE A 503 16.51 -16.33 -4.33
CA ILE A 503 16.10 -17.33 -5.31
C ILE A 503 17.03 -18.53 -5.18
N GLN A 504 16.46 -19.72 -5.01
CA GLN A 504 17.20 -20.98 -5.09
C GLN A 504 17.06 -21.56 -6.50
N GLN A 505 18.18 -21.88 -7.15
CA GLN A 505 18.24 -22.32 -8.55
C GLN A 505 18.71 -23.77 -8.72
#